data_AF-A0AB34FS69-F1
#
_entry.id   AF-A0AB34FS69-F1
#
_cell.length_a   1.000
_cell.length_b   1.000
_cell.length_c   1.000
_cell.angle_alpha   90.00
_cell.angle_beta   90.00
_cell.angle_gamma   90.00
#
_symmetry.space_group_name_H-M   'P 1'
#
loop_
_entity.id
_entity.type
_entity.pdbx_description
1 polymer ?
#
loop_
_entity_poly.entity_id
_entity_poly.type
_entity_poly.pdbx_seq_one_letter_code
_entity_poly.pdbx_strand_id
1 'polypeptide(L)'
;MVPASLPLAELTGSSEVTKDLLRRVQAIEDHLGLSIAEVGHRSSDEVTSSKTQTLDQDSAFSTQYLAVLCCAISQLSIPGSEIGSPPSEEDDPAAVEDWAFQTVLGIVLAGLLNEANVRETGIWISIAYRLVLEHCPPHMDERCRDWQRIFNGVQIVDLEHASLHLSCPVIPIESPLPALQISHRDQLYRLSRMMNTGLTRFSGRGLPTIWSCFSNNPVDASQAPSYPFTPVDAAVIRDWARHLDDWLVEFTKTGDDPDPHQRMLVFRQYVLHRLLVLSIYHPARGCNLHSNSITLNEQHELLLSARATLKLHLHDKSIWSNWDLVMISWAALIVIQGIEVGVGEPDDLASIRIHLEMLRETNEPKPSLRDKLASRLEQSLQTINTPSPTTMGHMAQAAADVEFDCSWQIFDQAIMEQVMDPFWSRPNELQPM
;
A
#
# COMPACT_ATOMS: atom_id res chain seq x y z
N MET A 1 -12.92 12.33 41.64
CA MET A 1 -12.67 13.52 40.81
C MET A 1 -11.17 13.75 40.78
N VAL A 2 -10.53 13.36 39.68
CA VAL A 2 -9.12 13.62 39.38
C VAL A 2 -9.13 14.42 38.06
N PRO A 3 -8.50 15.59 37.97
CA PRO A 3 -8.38 16.30 36.71
C PRO A 3 -7.22 15.68 35.93
N ALA A 4 -7.54 14.96 34.84
CA ALA A 4 -6.54 14.51 33.87
C ALA A 4 -6.36 15.61 32.80
N SER A 5 -5.79 16.73 33.21
CA SER A 5 -5.22 17.71 32.30
C SER A 5 -3.79 17.25 32.02
N LEU A 6 -3.60 16.46 30.96
CA LEU A 6 -2.27 16.23 30.41
C LEU A 6 -1.77 17.57 29.82
N PRO A 7 -0.60 18.07 30.23
CA PRO A 7 -0.06 19.29 29.64
C PRO A 7 0.36 18.99 28.20
N LEU A 8 -0.21 19.70 27.23
CA LEU A 8 0.21 19.68 25.81
C LEU A 8 1.71 19.99 25.60
N ALA A 9 2.41 20.47 26.64
CA ALA A 9 3.84 20.76 26.62
C ALA A 9 4.74 19.50 26.60
N GLU A 10 4.26 18.34 27.04
CA GLU A 10 5.06 17.09 27.04
C GLU A 10 5.05 16.34 25.71
N LEU A 11 4.21 16.76 24.74
CA LEU A 11 4.27 16.28 23.37
C LEU A 11 5.47 16.85 22.59
N THR A 12 6.32 17.69 23.17
CA THR A 12 7.48 18.29 22.47
C THR A 12 8.63 17.31 22.19
N GLY A 13 8.54 16.04 22.62
CA GLY A 13 9.37 14.93 22.10
C GLY A 13 8.99 14.45 20.68
N SER A 14 7.91 15.03 20.12
CA SER A 14 7.18 14.69 18.89
C SER A 14 7.92 14.86 17.55
N SER A 15 9.09 15.51 17.52
CA SER A 15 9.69 15.94 16.24
C SER A 15 9.88 14.80 15.23
N GLU A 16 10.22 13.58 15.66
CA GLU A 16 10.48 12.45 14.75
C GLU A 16 9.23 11.63 14.38
N VAL A 17 8.25 11.46 15.29
CA VAL A 17 6.93 10.87 14.97
C VAL A 17 6.24 11.72 13.91
N THR A 18 6.27 13.02 14.17
CA THR A 18 5.72 14.04 13.29
C THR A 18 6.41 14.03 11.94
N LYS A 19 7.72 13.83 11.87
CA LYS A 19 8.44 13.68 10.59
C LYS A 19 8.09 12.41 9.82
N ASP A 20 7.83 11.27 10.47
CA ASP A 20 7.39 10.05 9.76
C ASP A 20 5.97 10.23 9.22
N LEU A 21 5.06 10.78 10.04
CA LEU A 21 3.70 11.11 9.64
C LEU A 21 3.69 12.14 8.49
N LEU A 22 4.44 13.23 8.63
CA LEU A 22 4.59 14.26 7.59
C LEU A 22 5.16 13.69 6.30
N ARG A 23 6.14 12.77 6.35
CA ARG A 23 6.66 12.13 5.14
C ARG A 23 5.60 11.31 4.42
N ARG A 24 4.79 10.55 5.17
CA ARG A 24 3.68 9.77 4.57
C ARG A 24 2.60 10.70 4.03
N VAL A 25 2.26 11.76 4.76
CA VAL A 25 1.29 12.77 4.33
C VAL A 25 1.77 13.54 3.11
N GLN A 26 3.04 13.97 3.07
CA GLN A 26 3.63 14.61 1.89
C GLN A 26 3.59 13.67 0.68
N ALA A 27 3.91 12.39 0.86
CA ALA A 27 3.79 11.42 -0.22
C ALA A 27 2.33 11.23 -0.70
N ILE A 28 1.36 11.35 0.20
CA ILE A 28 -0.08 11.34 -0.13
C ILE A 28 -0.47 12.62 -0.87
N GLU A 29 0.02 13.79 -0.45
CA GLU A 29 -0.19 15.05 -1.14
C GLU A 29 0.40 15.03 -2.54
N ASP A 30 1.65 14.58 -2.69
CA ASP A 30 2.33 14.43 -3.97
C ASP A 30 1.56 13.46 -4.89
N HIS A 31 1.08 12.35 -4.31
CA HIS A 31 0.31 11.34 -5.03
C HIS A 31 -1.06 11.85 -5.49
N LEU A 32 -1.80 12.50 -4.60
CA LEU A 32 -3.11 13.07 -4.89
C LEU A 32 -2.99 14.39 -5.67
N GLY A 33 -1.80 14.97 -5.79
CA GLY A 33 -1.59 16.32 -6.32
C GLY A 33 -2.33 17.39 -5.51
N LEU A 34 -2.54 17.15 -4.22
CA LEU A 34 -3.21 18.08 -3.30
C LEU A 34 -2.15 18.97 -2.64
N SER A 35 -2.43 20.27 -2.52
CA SER A 35 -1.67 21.15 -1.63
C SER A 35 -2.59 21.62 -0.51
N ILE A 36 -2.50 20.98 0.65
CA ILE A 36 -3.39 21.23 1.78
C ILE A 36 -3.07 22.59 2.44
N ALA A 37 -1.87 23.12 2.19
CA ALA A 37 -1.49 24.51 2.47
C ALA A 37 -2.43 25.53 1.78
N GLU A 38 -2.86 25.25 0.54
CA GLU A 38 -3.75 26.11 -0.23
C GLU A 38 -5.23 25.92 0.15
N VAL A 39 -5.60 24.72 0.62
CA VAL A 39 -6.94 24.41 1.13
C VAL A 39 -7.17 25.02 2.51
N GLY A 40 -6.15 25.04 3.37
CA GLY A 40 -6.19 25.64 4.72
C GLY A 40 -6.20 27.18 4.74
N HIS A 41 -5.45 27.82 3.84
CA HIS A 41 -5.29 29.28 3.83
C HIS A 41 -6.47 30.07 3.21
N ARG A 42 -7.42 29.41 2.55
CA ARG A 42 -8.59 30.11 1.97
C ARG A 42 -9.64 30.56 3.01
N SER A 43 -9.36 30.39 4.30
CA SER A 43 -10.17 30.87 5.42
C SER A 43 -9.57 32.07 6.17
N SER A 44 -8.44 32.65 5.73
CA SER A 44 -7.85 33.80 6.42
C SER A 44 -7.11 34.74 5.45
N ASP A 45 -7.59 35.99 5.37
CA ASP A 45 -6.96 37.08 4.61
C ASP A 45 -5.51 37.39 5.07
N GLU A 46 -4.68 37.70 4.07
CA GLU A 46 -3.34 38.32 4.04
C GLU A 46 -2.39 38.28 5.27
N VAL A 47 -1.12 37.92 5.03
CA VAL A 47 0.02 38.88 5.00
C VAL A 47 1.34 38.17 4.60
N THR A 48 2.15 38.90 3.84
CA THR A 48 3.47 38.58 3.30
C THR A 48 4.57 38.39 4.36
N SER A 49 5.54 37.48 4.11
CA SER A 49 6.97 37.82 3.96
C SER A 49 7.89 36.60 4.12
N SER A 50 9.03 36.71 3.44
CA SER A 50 10.01 35.74 2.98
C SER A 50 10.94 35.08 4.01
N LYS A 51 11.39 33.87 3.64
CA LYS A 51 12.72 33.27 3.93
C LYS A 51 13.01 32.87 5.39
N THR A 52 12.15 32.04 5.95
CA THR A 52 12.51 31.04 7.00
C THR A 52 11.70 29.74 6.81
N GLN A 53 11.21 29.54 5.58
CA GLN A 53 9.95 28.85 5.32
C GLN A 53 9.97 27.32 5.46
N THR A 54 11.08 26.61 5.26
CA THR A 54 10.99 25.14 5.15
C THR A 54 10.76 24.42 6.47
N LEU A 55 11.39 24.83 7.58
CA LEU A 55 11.21 24.17 8.89
C LEU A 55 9.93 24.60 9.61
N ASP A 56 9.52 25.87 9.48
CA ASP A 56 8.28 26.37 10.07
C ASP A 56 7.04 25.85 9.32
N GLN A 57 7.12 25.71 7.99
CA GLN A 57 6.05 25.13 7.18
C GLN A 57 5.80 23.67 7.54
N ASP A 58 6.84 22.82 7.59
CA ASP A 58 6.71 21.41 7.98
C ASP A 58 6.05 21.26 9.38
N SER A 59 6.43 22.13 10.32
CA SER A 59 5.85 22.12 11.68
C SER A 59 4.38 22.57 11.71
N ALA A 60 4.02 23.58 10.92
CA ALA A 60 2.67 24.09 10.81
C ALA A 60 1.74 23.07 10.13
N PHE A 61 2.21 22.44 9.05
CA PHE A 61 1.47 21.38 8.34
C PHE A 61 1.17 20.21 9.25
N SER A 62 2.13 19.80 10.06
CA SER A 62 1.92 18.68 10.98
C SER A 62 0.83 18.90 11.99
N THR A 63 0.69 20.16 12.44
CA THR A 63 -0.33 20.55 13.42
C THR A 63 -1.71 20.51 12.78
N GLN A 64 -1.83 20.92 11.52
CA GLN A 64 -3.09 20.90 10.78
C GLN A 64 -3.53 19.46 10.47
N TYR A 65 -2.60 18.59 10.04
CA TYR A 65 -2.90 17.17 9.83
C TYR A 65 -3.33 16.46 11.10
N LEU A 66 -2.61 16.69 12.19
CA LEU A 66 -2.94 16.12 13.48
C LEU A 66 -4.31 16.60 13.96
N ALA A 67 -4.65 17.88 13.73
CA ALA A 67 -5.96 18.42 14.08
C ALA A 67 -7.08 17.74 13.26
N VAL A 68 -6.95 17.68 11.94
CA VAL A 68 -7.93 17.05 11.03
C VAL A 68 -8.13 15.57 11.37
N LEU A 69 -7.03 14.84 11.61
CA LEU A 69 -7.05 13.44 12.02
C LEU A 69 -7.73 13.25 13.39
N CYS A 70 -7.35 14.05 14.40
CA CYS A 70 -7.95 13.99 15.73
C CYS A 70 -9.45 14.30 15.69
N CYS A 71 -9.87 15.28 14.89
CA CYS A 71 -11.27 15.62 14.71
C CYS A 71 -12.06 14.44 14.12
N ALA A 72 -11.59 13.86 13.01
CA ALA A 72 -12.23 12.70 12.38
C ALA A 72 -12.31 11.49 13.33
N ILE A 73 -11.21 11.14 14.01
CA ILE A 73 -11.19 10.03 14.98
C ILE A 73 -12.15 10.30 16.15
N SER A 74 -12.20 11.54 16.65
CA SER A 74 -13.12 11.90 17.75
C SER A 74 -14.58 11.73 17.37
N GLN A 75 -14.96 12.07 16.12
CA GLN A 75 -16.30 11.86 15.58
C GLN A 75 -16.64 10.37 15.45
N LEU A 76 -15.72 9.59 14.88
CA LEU A 76 -15.90 8.16 14.68
C LEU A 76 -15.97 7.39 16.01
N SER A 77 -15.29 7.89 17.04
CA SER A 77 -15.17 7.22 18.34
C SER A 77 -16.22 7.66 19.37
N ILE A 78 -16.83 8.85 19.21
CA ILE A 78 -17.77 9.44 20.17
C ILE A 78 -19.06 9.88 19.45
N PRO A 79 -20.12 9.05 19.47
CA PRO A 79 -21.42 9.42 18.91
C PRO A 79 -21.96 10.70 19.56
N GLY A 80 -22.25 11.73 18.75
CA GLY A 80 -22.80 13.01 19.22
C GLY A 80 -21.78 14.03 19.74
N SER A 81 -20.49 13.88 19.40
CA SER A 81 -19.45 14.85 19.75
C SER A 81 -19.68 16.22 19.10
N GLU A 82 -19.61 17.29 19.89
CA GLU A 82 -19.67 18.68 19.40
C GLU A 82 -18.46 19.07 18.54
N ILE A 83 -17.29 18.45 18.79
CA ILE A 83 -16.00 18.75 18.10
C ILE A 83 -16.04 18.45 16.60
N GLY A 84 -17.03 17.69 16.16
CA GLY A 84 -17.19 17.33 14.76
C GLY A 84 -18.63 17.18 14.32
N SER A 85 -19.53 17.88 15.00
CA SER A 85 -20.86 18.08 14.46
C SER A 85 -20.75 18.90 13.16
N PRO A 86 -21.56 18.59 12.13
CA PRO A 86 -21.61 19.45 10.96
C PRO A 86 -22.01 20.87 11.39
N PRO A 87 -21.57 21.91 10.67
CA PRO A 87 -22.16 23.24 10.80
C PRO A 87 -23.68 23.13 10.71
N SER A 88 -24.39 23.97 11.44
CA SER A 88 -25.85 24.01 11.42
C SER A 88 -26.36 24.25 9.99
N GLU A 89 -27.57 23.77 9.66
CA GLU A 89 -28.17 24.00 8.33
C GLU A 89 -28.44 25.49 8.03
N GLU A 90 -28.34 26.36 9.05
CA GLU A 90 -28.40 27.82 8.92
C GLU A 90 -27.04 28.45 8.55
N ASP A 91 -25.94 27.68 8.63
CA ASP A 91 -24.60 28.10 8.26
C ASP A 91 -24.40 28.09 6.72
N ASP A 92 -23.37 28.81 6.26
CA ASP A 92 -23.01 28.91 4.85
C ASP A 92 -22.79 27.52 4.21
N PRO A 93 -23.43 27.18 3.07
CA PRO A 93 -23.17 25.93 2.34
C PRO A 93 -21.69 25.64 2.10
N ALA A 94 -20.85 26.68 1.93
CA ALA A 94 -19.41 26.52 1.78
C ALA A 94 -18.74 25.97 3.06
N ALA A 95 -19.22 26.36 4.24
CA ALA A 95 -18.70 25.87 5.51
C ALA A 95 -19.03 24.38 5.73
N VAL A 96 -20.21 23.94 5.31
CA VAL A 96 -20.61 22.52 5.35
C VAL A 96 -19.78 21.69 4.38
N GLU A 97 -19.53 22.19 3.16
CA GLU A 97 -18.65 21.54 2.18
C GLU A 97 -17.22 21.39 2.73
N ASP A 98 -16.64 22.48 3.25
CA ASP A 98 -15.28 22.48 3.79
C ASP A 98 -15.17 21.52 4.99
N TRP A 99 -16.17 21.49 5.89
CA TRP A 99 -16.22 20.52 6.99
C TRP A 99 -16.23 19.07 6.47
N ALA A 100 -17.05 18.77 5.47
CA ALA A 100 -17.16 17.43 4.92
C ALA A 100 -15.86 17.01 4.23
N PHE A 101 -15.26 17.90 3.44
CA PHE A 101 -13.96 17.66 2.80
C PHE A 101 -12.87 17.33 3.83
N GLN A 102 -12.73 18.16 4.87
CA GLN A 102 -11.74 17.95 5.92
C GLN A 102 -12.00 16.66 6.71
N THR A 103 -13.27 16.32 6.96
CA THR A 103 -13.63 15.07 7.62
C THR A 103 -13.24 13.86 6.77
N VAL A 104 -13.54 13.87 5.47
CA VAL A 104 -13.14 12.80 4.53
C VAL A 104 -11.61 12.69 4.48
N LEU A 105 -10.89 13.81 4.44
CA LEU A 105 -9.42 13.84 4.47
C LEU A 105 -8.88 13.18 5.73
N GLY A 106 -9.41 13.56 6.89
CA GLY A 106 -9.02 12.96 8.17
C GLY A 106 -9.25 11.46 8.21
N ILE A 107 -10.34 10.98 7.60
CA ILE A 107 -10.63 9.55 7.48
C ILE A 107 -9.65 8.84 6.54
N VAL A 108 -9.32 9.42 5.38
CA VAL A 108 -8.33 8.85 4.45
C VAL A 108 -6.96 8.73 5.12
N LEU A 109 -6.52 9.78 5.82
CA LEU A 109 -5.27 9.78 6.58
C LEU A 109 -5.31 8.72 7.71
N ALA A 110 -6.42 8.64 8.46
CA ALA A 110 -6.62 7.61 9.47
C ALA A 110 -6.54 6.20 8.86
N GLY A 111 -7.17 6.00 7.71
CA GLY A 111 -7.18 4.74 6.96
C GLY A 111 -5.77 4.33 6.57
N LEU A 112 -5.01 5.19 5.89
CA LEU A 112 -3.64 4.90 5.44
C LEU A 112 -2.68 4.56 6.59
N LEU A 113 -2.83 5.22 7.74
CA LEU A 113 -2.00 5.02 8.93
C LEU A 113 -2.40 3.80 9.76
N ASN A 114 -3.64 3.33 9.64
CA ASN A 114 -4.17 2.24 10.47
C ASN A 114 -4.59 1.02 9.67
N GLU A 115 -4.44 1.03 8.35
CA GLU A 115 -4.69 -0.14 7.51
C GLU A 115 -3.87 -1.32 8.03
N ALA A 116 -4.49 -2.50 7.99
CA ALA A 116 -4.03 -3.74 8.61
C ALA A 116 -4.03 -3.72 10.15
N ASN A 117 -3.73 -2.58 10.80
CA ASN A 117 -3.66 -2.49 12.26
C ASN A 117 -5.03 -2.44 12.94
N VAL A 118 -5.99 -1.73 12.34
CA VAL A 118 -7.36 -1.54 12.87
C VAL A 118 -8.37 -2.27 12.00
N ARG A 119 -9.24 -3.06 12.63
CA ARG A 119 -10.25 -3.87 11.94
C ARG A 119 -11.36 -3.01 11.36
N GLU A 120 -11.68 -1.92 12.04
CA GLU A 120 -12.76 -1.00 11.72
C GLU A 120 -12.44 -0.07 10.53
N THR A 121 -11.23 -0.14 9.97
CA THR A 121 -10.81 0.69 8.83
C THR A 121 -11.80 0.62 7.65
N GLY A 122 -12.34 -0.55 7.32
CA GLY A 122 -13.38 -0.69 6.29
C GLY A 122 -14.68 0.07 6.58
N ILE A 123 -15.03 0.26 7.85
CA ILE A 123 -16.20 1.07 8.27
C ILE A 123 -15.89 2.55 8.01
N TRP A 124 -14.69 3.00 8.35
CA TRP A 124 -14.27 4.39 8.14
C TRP A 124 -14.29 4.76 6.66
N ILE A 125 -13.77 3.88 5.79
CA ILE A 125 -13.82 4.02 4.33
C ILE A 125 -15.26 4.19 3.83
N SER A 126 -16.19 3.37 4.33
CA SER A 126 -17.61 3.45 3.97
C SER A 126 -18.24 4.78 4.40
N ILE A 127 -17.84 5.31 5.56
CA ILE A 127 -18.30 6.63 6.05
C ILE A 127 -17.76 7.75 5.17
N ALA A 128 -16.46 7.73 4.85
CA ALA A 128 -15.84 8.70 3.95
C ALA A 128 -16.53 8.73 2.58
N TYR A 129 -16.80 7.57 1.99
CA TYR A 129 -17.51 7.50 0.72
C TYR A 129 -18.92 8.08 0.79
N ARG A 130 -19.66 7.80 1.88
CA ARG A 130 -20.98 8.38 2.08
C ARG A 130 -20.93 9.91 2.17
N LEU A 131 -19.97 10.46 2.91
CA LEU A 131 -19.76 11.91 3.02
C LEU A 131 -19.42 12.53 1.66
N VAL A 132 -18.61 11.85 0.84
CA VAL A 132 -18.33 12.29 -0.54
C VAL A 132 -19.62 12.34 -1.36
N LEU A 133 -20.46 11.30 -1.32
CA LEU A 133 -21.71 11.29 -2.09
C LEU A 133 -22.71 12.36 -1.65
N GLU A 134 -22.71 12.71 -0.37
CA GLU A 134 -23.66 13.65 0.23
C GLU A 134 -23.23 15.11 0.06
N HIS A 135 -21.93 15.40 0.12
CA HIS A 135 -21.40 16.76 0.20
C HIS A 135 -20.54 17.20 -0.99
N CYS A 136 -20.21 16.30 -1.92
CA CYS A 136 -19.50 16.70 -3.14
C CYS A 136 -20.34 17.72 -3.93
N PRO A 137 -19.78 18.89 -4.28
CA PRO A 137 -20.53 19.92 -4.97
C PRO A 137 -20.96 19.44 -6.37
N PRO A 138 -22.18 19.79 -6.82
CA PRO A 138 -22.67 19.38 -8.14
C PRO A 138 -22.07 20.22 -9.29
N HIS A 139 -21.38 21.31 -8.97
CA HIS A 139 -20.83 22.25 -9.94
C HIS A 139 -19.34 21.95 -10.17
N MET A 140 -18.93 21.96 -11.44
CA MET A 140 -17.54 21.70 -11.85
C MET A 140 -16.69 22.97 -11.68
N ASP A 141 -16.11 23.17 -10.51
CA ASP A 141 -15.16 24.27 -10.23
C ASP A 141 -13.74 23.73 -9.93
N GLU A 142 -12.82 24.61 -9.53
CA GLU A 142 -11.47 24.18 -9.13
C GLU A 142 -11.50 23.26 -7.89
N ARG A 143 -12.42 23.49 -6.94
CA ARG A 143 -12.58 22.66 -5.73
C ARG A 143 -13.04 21.24 -6.07
N CYS A 144 -13.74 21.07 -7.19
CA CYS A 144 -14.11 19.75 -7.68
C CYS A 144 -12.89 18.86 -7.99
N ARG A 145 -11.74 19.44 -8.38
CA ARG A 145 -10.52 18.65 -8.57
C ARG A 145 -10.02 18.09 -7.24
N ASP A 146 -10.13 18.84 -6.16
CA ASP A 146 -9.74 18.37 -4.84
C ASP A 146 -10.66 17.26 -4.35
N TRP A 147 -11.97 17.38 -4.58
CA TRP A 147 -12.92 16.29 -4.33
C TRP A 147 -12.65 15.05 -5.19
N GLN A 148 -12.27 15.22 -6.46
CA GLN A 148 -11.88 14.10 -7.32
C GLN A 148 -10.65 13.37 -6.77
N ARG A 149 -9.64 14.12 -6.32
CA ARG A 149 -8.41 13.58 -5.72
C ARG A 149 -8.70 12.87 -4.41
N ILE A 150 -9.50 13.46 -3.53
CA ILE A 150 -9.81 12.84 -2.24
C ILE A 150 -10.64 11.57 -2.42
N PHE A 151 -11.57 11.56 -3.38
CA PHE A 151 -12.31 10.36 -3.75
C PHE A 151 -11.38 9.25 -4.25
N ASN A 152 -10.40 9.59 -5.09
CA ASN A 152 -9.36 8.63 -5.50
C ASN A 152 -8.60 8.07 -4.29
N GLY A 153 -8.24 8.93 -3.33
CA GLY A 153 -7.63 8.50 -2.07
C GLY A 153 -8.50 7.49 -1.30
N VAL A 154 -9.81 7.74 -1.19
CA VAL A 154 -10.76 6.79 -0.58
C VAL A 154 -10.78 5.46 -1.34
N GLN A 155 -10.80 5.48 -2.68
CA GLN A 155 -10.77 4.26 -3.50
C GLN A 155 -9.49 3.45 -3.31
N ILE A 156 -8.34 4.11 -3.22
CA ILE A 156 -7.05 3.46 -3.03
C ILE A 156 -7.00 2.78 -1.66
N VAL A 157 -7.37 3.48 -0.59
CA VAL A 157 -7.38 2.91 0.77
C VAL A 157 -8.33 1.72 0.87
N ASP A 158 -9.50 1.79 0.23
CA ASP A 158 -10.44 0.65 0.15
C ASP A 158 -9.81 -0.56 -0.54
N LEU A 159 -9.13 -0.32 -1.66
CA LEU A 159 -8.57 -1.36 -2.49
C LEU A 159 -7.36 -2.02 -1.84
N GLU A 160 -6.46 -1.23 -1.26
CA GLU A 160 -5.33 -1.70 -0.45
C GLU A 160 -5.85 -2.53 0.72
N HIS A 161 -6.80 -2.00 1.49
CA HIS A 161 -7.39 -2.68 2.65
C HIS A 161 -8.05 -4.00 2.25
N ALA A 162 -8.85 -3.98 1.19
CA ALA A 162 -9.54 -5.15 0.69
C ALA A 162 -8.55 -6.23 0.24
N SER A 163 -7.43 -5.84 -0.37
CA SER A 163 -6.42 -6.76 -0.88
C SER A 163 -5.70 -7.54 0.23
N LEU A 164 -5.34 -6.89 1.35
CA LEU A 164 -4.65 -7.55 2.47
C LEU A 164 -5.49 -8.65 3.10
N HIS A 165 -6.80 -8.48 3.07
CA HIS A 165 -7.78 -9.37 3.68
C HIS A 165 -8.51 -10.27 2.67
N LEU A 166 -8.22 -10.15 1.37
CA LEU A 166 -9.00 -10.76 0.27
C LEU A 166 -10.51 -10.60 0.48
N SER A 167 -10.92 -9.37 0.77
CA SER A 167 -12.32 -8.96 0.89
C SER A 167 -12.74 -8.19 -0.37
N CYS A 168 -14.02 -7.88 -0.49
CA CYS A 168 -14.53 -7.12 -1.64
C CYS A 168 -14.31 -5.63 -1.37
N PRO A 169 -13.69 -4.88 -2.30
CA PRO A 169 -13.71 -3.42 -2.24
C PRO A 169 -15.17 -2.94 -2.17
N VAL A 170 -15.44 -1.98 -1.29
CA VAL A 170 -16.78 -1.43 -1.07
C VAL A 170 -17.04 -0.27 -2.03
N ILE A 171 -15.99 0.45 -2.44
CA ILE A 171 -16.11 1.65 -3.25
C ILE A 171 -16.13 1.27 -4.74
N PRO A 172 -17.14 1.71 -5.51
CA PRO A 172 -17.17 1.47 -6.95
C PRO A 172 -15.93 2.06 -7.64
N ILE A 173 -15.35 1.31 -8.58
CA ILE A 173 -14.19 1.79 -9.33
C ILE A 173 -14.54 2.99 -10.22
N GLU A 174 -15.75 3.00 -10.79
CA GLU A 174 -16.27 4.17 -11.49
C GLU A 174 -17.14 4.98 -10.53
N SER A 175 -16.80 6.26 -10.39
CA SER A 175 -17.61 7.17 -9.57
C SER A 175 -19.03 7.29 -10.14
N PRO A 176 -20.07 7.22 -9.28
CA PRO A 176 -21.44 7.55 -9.68
C PRO A 176 -21.62 9.04 -9.95
N LEU A 177 -20.70 9.89 -9.49
CA LEU A 177 -20.67 11.32 -9.74
C LEU A 177 -19.71 11.61 -10.90
N PRO A 178 -20.19 12.14 -12.05
CA PRO A 178 -19.34 12.47 -13.21
C PRO A 178 -18.18 13.39 -12.86
N ALA A 179 -18.43 14.28 -11.90
CA ALA A 179 -17.48 15.24 -11.38
C ALA A 179 -16.19 14.62 -10.80
N LEU A 180 -16.28 13.37 -10.32
CA LEU A 180 -15.17 12.66 -9.68
C LEU A 180 -14.53 11.61 -10.60
N GLN A 181 -14.94 11.51 -11.87
CA GLN A 181 -14.43 10.48 -12.78
C GLN A 181 -12.99 10.78 -13.19
N ILE A 182 -12.09 9.85 -12.93
CA ILE A 182 -10.66 9.97 -13.27
C ILE A 182 -10.45 9.57 -14.74
N SER A 183 -9.46 10.21 -15.38
CA SER A 183 -9.05 9.86 -16.75
C SER A 183 -8.67 8.39 -16.85
N HIS A 184 -9.19 7.67 -17.84
CA HIS A 184 -8.76 6.29 -18.14
C HIS A 184 -7.30 6.18 -18.60
N ARG A 185 -6.62 7.31 -18.87
CA ARG A 185 -5.19 7.37 -19.17
C ARG A 185 -4.33 7.47 -17.92
N ASP A 186 -4.91 7.79 -16.76
CA ASP A 186 -4.18 7.84 -15.51
C ASP A 186 -3.64 6.45 -15.14
N GLN A 187 -2.35 6.38 -14.86
CA GLN A 187 -1.66 5.10 -14.71
C GLN A 187 -2.04 4.38 -13.41
N LEU A 188 -2.24 5.12 -12.32
CA LEU A 188 -2.62 4.57 -11.03
C LEU A 188 -4.07 4.10 -11.04
N TYR A 189 -4.95 4.86 -11.69
CA TYR A 189 -6.33 4.45 -11.92
C TYR A 189 -6.41 3.16 -12.74
N ARG A 190 -5.58 3.03 -13.79
CA ARG A 190 -5.50 1.79 -14.58
C ARG A 190 -5.06 0.60 -13.73
N LEU A 191 -4.01 0.75 -12.92
CA LEU A 191 -3.55 -0.28 -11.98
C LEU A 191 -4.64 -0.64 -10.96
N SER A 192 -5.28 0.37 -10.36
CA SER A 192 -6.36 0.20 -9.38
C SER A 192 -7.56 -0.54 -9.96
N ARG A 193 -7.95 -0.23 -11.20
CA ARG A 193 -9.03 -0.93 -11.89
C ARG A 193 -8.72 -2.40 -12.15
N MET A 194 -7.48 -2.72 -12.54
CA MET A 194 -7.06 -4.12 -12.72
C MET A 194 -7.13 -4.88 -11.39
N MET A 195 -6.65 -4.26 -10.31
CA MET A 195 -6.67 -4.85 -8.97
C MET A 195 -8.10 -5.06 -8.46
N ASN A 196 -8.97 -4.06 -8.61
CA ASN A 196 -10.37 -4.11 -8.19
C ASN A 196 -11.12 -5.25 -8.91
N THR A 197 -10.93 -5.35 -10.23
CA THR A 197 -11.53 -6.40 -11.06
C THR A 197 -11.02 -7.78 -10.67
N GLY A 198 -9.70 -7.92 -10.44
CA GLY A 198 -9.06 -9.16 -10.01
C GLY A 198 -9.55 -9.61 -8.63
N LEU A 199 -9.46 -8.73 -7.63
CA LEU A 199 -9.85 -9.00 -6.25
C LEU A 199 -11.30 -9.47 -6.14
N THR A 200 -12.24 -8.77 -6.78
CA THR A 200 -13.67 -9.10 -6.74
C THR A 200 -13.97 -10.56 -7.10
N ARG A 201 -13.14 -11.22 -7.91
CA ARG A 201 -13.28 -12.65 -8.27
C ARG A 201 -12.86 -13.62 -7.17
N PHE A 202 -11.97 -13.18 -6.28
CA PHE A 202 -11.36 -14.00 -5.22
C PHE A 202 -11.84 -13.64 -3.82
N SER A 203 -12.45 -12.47 -3.67
CA SER A 203 -12.98 -11.98 -2.40
C SER A 203 -13.94 -12.98 -1.73
N GLY A 204 -13.77 -13.20 -0.43
CA GLY A 204 -14.69 -14.01 0.37
C GLY A 204 -14.67 -15.52 0.09
N ARG A 205 -13.72 -16.03 -0.69
CA ARG A 205 -13.59 -17.47 -0.98
C ARG A 205 -12.90 -18.30 0.12
N GLY A 206 -12.44 -17.64 1.18
CA GLY A 206 -11.67 -18.26 2.26
C GLY A 206 -10.27 -18.69 1.84
N LEU A 207 -9.68 -18.01 0.84
CA LEU A 207 -8.28 -18.22 0.47
C LEU A 207 -7.35 -17.63 1.54
N PRO A 208 -6.13 -18.18 1.71
CA PRO A 208 -5.13 -17.60 2.60
C PRO A 208 -4.87 -16.14 2.24
N THR A 209 -4.88 -15.26 3.24
CA THR A 209 -4.66 -13.83 3.06
C THR A 209 -3.21 -13.47 3.42
N ILE A 210 -2.64 -12.44 2.79
CA ILE A 210 -1.30 -11.95 3.16
C ILE A 210 -1.28 -11.55 4.64
N TRP A 211 -2.33 -10.88 5.11
CA TRP A 211 -2.42 -10.45 6.50
C TRP A 211 -2.40 -11.61 7.51
N SER A 212 -2.93 -12.78 7.15
CA SER A 212 -2.92 -13.95 8.04
C SER A 212 -1.50 -14.41 8.43
N CYS A 213 -0.48 -14.07 7.63
CA CYS A 213 0.91 -14.41 7.92
C CYS A 213 1.52 -13.56 9.05
N PHE A 214 0.91 -12.41 9.32
CA PHE A 214 1.33 -11.45 10.35
C PHE A 214 0.40 -11.45 11.56
N SER A 215 -0.86 -11.89 11.42
CA SER A 215 -1.77 -12.02 12.55
C SER A 215 -1.40 -13.24 13.41
N ASN A 216 -1.23 -13.04 14.72
CA ASN A 216 -0.90 -14.10 15.69
C ASN A 216 -2.08 -15.07 15.95
N ASN A 217 -3.04 -15.18 15.03
CA ASN A 217 -4.24 -16.01 15.17
C ASN A 217 -4.09 -17.30 14.35
N PRO A 218 -3.64 -18.41 14.97
CA PRO A 218 -3.47 -19.71 14.29
C PRO A 218 -4.79 -20.36 13.82
N VAL A 219 -5.94 -19.75 14.15
CA VAL A 219 -7.28 -20.28 13.84
C VAL A 219 -7.64 -20.12 12.36
N ASP A 220 -7.13 -19.10 11.67
CA ASP A 220 -7.46 -18.84 10.27
C ASP A 220 -6.59 -19.63 9.28
N ALA A 221 -5.36 -20.00 9.67
CA ALA A 221 -4.41 -20.69 8.79
C ALA A 221 -4.73 -22.18 8.54
N SER A 222 -5.63 -22.77 9.34
CA SER A 222 -5.96 -24.20 9.31
C SER A 222 -7.30 -24.53 8.64
N GLN A 223 -8.05 -23.51 8.22
CA GLN A 223 -9.33 -23.73 7.55
C GLN A 223 -9.09 -24.01 6.06
N ALA A 224 -9.59 -25.16 5.60
CA ALA A 224 -9.64 -25.44 4.17
C ALA A 224 -10.49 -24.33 3.49
N PRO A 225 -10.09 -23.86 2.30
CA PRO A 225 -10.84 -22.83 1.59
C PRO A 225 -12.27 -23.30 1.37
N SER A 226 -13.23 -22.40 1.61
CA SER A 226 -14.65 -22.71 1.45
C SER A 226 -15.00 -23.11 0.02
N TYR A 227 -14.22 -22.61 -0.95
CA TYR A 227 -14.33 -22.96 -2.36
C TYR A 227 -12.98 -23.45 -2.87
N PRO A 228 -12.92 -24.66 -3.48
CA PRO A 228 -11.68 -25.16 -4.06
C PRO A 228 -11.23 -24.26 -5.21
N PHE A 229 -9.92 -24.13 -5.38
CA PHE A 229 -9.33 -23.43 -6.50
C PHE A 229 -9.45 -24.28 -7.78
N THR A 230 -9.93 -23.66 -8.87
CA THR A 230 -10.27 -24.35 -10.12
C THR A 230 -9.36 -23.93 -11.28
N PRO A 231 -9.36 -24.67 -12.40
CA PRO A 231 -8.67 -24.22 -13.61
C PRO A 231 -9.16 -22.88 -14.16
N VAL A 232 -10.44 -22.53 -13.92
CA VAL A 232 -11.01 -21.22 -14.29
C VAL A 232 -10.37 -20.12 -13.45
N ASP A 233 -10.21 -20.35 -12.15
CA ASP A 233 -9.54 -19.41 -11.24
C ASP A 233 -8.09 -19.17 -11.68
N ALA A 234 -7.38 -20.23 -12.09
CA ALA A 234 -6.04 -20.11 -12.65
C ALA A 234 -6.02 -19.30 -13.96
N ALA A 235 -7.00 -19.49 -14.85
CA ALA A 235 -7.10 -18.73 -16.09
C ALA A 235 -7.37 -17.24 -15.82
N VAL A 236 -8.23 -16.91 -14.85
CA VAL A 236 -8.51 -15.53 -14.44
C VAL A 236 -7.26 -14.84 -13.88
N ILE A 237 -6.49 -15.53 -13.03
CA ILE A 237 -5.24 -14.96 -12.50
C ILE A 237 -4.21 -14.73 -13.61
N ARG A 238 -4.04 -15.69 -14.53
CA ARG A 238 -3.12 -15.51 -15.68
C ARG A 238 -3.55 -14.36 -16.58
N ASP A 239 -4.86 -14.16 -16.76
CA ASP A 239 -5.38 -13.02 -17.51
C ASP A 239 -5.12 -11.68 -16.82
N TRP A 240 -5.30 -11.63 -15.49
CA TRP A 240 -4.94 -10.47 -14.68
C TRP A 240 -3.44 -10.16 -14.77
N ALA A 241 -2.58 -11.17 -14.64
CA ALA A 241 -1.14 -11.01 -14.79
C ALA A 241 -0.73 -10.50 -16.18
N ARG A 242 -1.33 -11.04 -17.24
CA ARG A 242 -1.09 -10.56 -18.61
C ARG A 242 -1.45 -9.09 -18.78
N HIS A 243 -2.60 -8.65 -18.25
CA HIS A 243 -2.98 -7.23 -18.31
C HIS A 243 -1.98 -6.32 -17.59
N LEU A 244 -1.38 -6.79 -16.49
CA LEU A 244 -0.32 -6.06 -15.80
C LEU A 244 0.94 -5.96 -16.66
N ASP A 245 1.36 -7.05 -17.31
CA ASP A 245 2.53 -7.05 -18.20
C ASP A 245 2.32 -6.18 -19.45
N ASP A 246 1.15 -6.29 -20.08
CA ASP A 246 0.77 -5.44 -21.21
C ASP A 246 0.81 -3.96 -20.81
N TRP A 247 0.30 -3.65 -19.61
CA TRP A 247 0.38 -2.31 -19.04
C TRP A 247 1.84 -1.87 -18.83
N LEU A 248 2.72 -2.72 -18.29
CA LEU A 248 4.12 -2.35 -18.06
C LEU A 248 4.83 -2.08 -19.38
N VAL A 249 4.60 -2.89 -20.42
CA VAL A 249 5.15 -2.68 -21.76
C VAL A 249 4.71 -1.34 -22.35
N GLU A 250 3.45 -0.95 -22.16
CA GLU A 250 2.96 0.36 -22.59
C GLU A 250 3.60 1.48 -21.76
N PHE A 251 3.66 1.32 -20.44
CA PHE A 251 4.22 2.28 -19.50
C PHE A 251 5.71 2.55 -19.77
N THR A 252 6.50 1.54 -20.11
CA THR A 252 7.91 1.70 -20.46
C THR A 252 8.12 2.38 -21.81
N LYS A 253 7.22 2.16 -22.78
CA LYS A 253 7.25 2.82 -24.11
C LYS A 253 6.78 4.28 -24.06
N THR A 254 5.90 4.60 -23.14
CA THR A 254 5.37 5.96 -22.97
C THR A 254 6.42 6.80 -22.24
N GLY A 255 7.34 7.38 -23.01
CA GLY A 255 8.44 8.23 -22.52
C GLY A 255 8.04 9.66 -22.14
N ASP A 256 6.74 9.94 -22.00
CA ASP A 256 6.18 11.30 -21.90
C ASP A 256 5.93 11.78 -20.45
N ASP A 257 6.45 11.09 -19.42
CA ASP A 257 6.23 11.52 -18.03
C ASP A 257 7.31 12.52 -17.57
N PRO A 258 6.94 13.75 -17.18
CA PRO A 258 7.91 14.79 -16.81
C PRO A 258 8.47 14.65 -15.38
N ASP A 259 7.91 13.78 -14.53
CA ASP A 259 8.37 13.60 -13.14
C ASP A 259 8.89 12.17 -12.83
N PRO A 260 10.20 12.00 -12.57
CA PRO A 260 10.79 10.74 -12.13
C PRO A 260 10.19 10.18 -10.83
N HIS A 261 9.73 11.03 -9.91
CA HIS A 261 9.18 10.60 -8.63
C HIS A 261 7.81 9.94 -8.80
N GLN A 262 6.90 10.59 -9.53
CA GLN A 262 5.61 10.02 -9.90
C GLN A 262 5.79 8.70 -10.69
N ARG A 263 6.76 8.66 -11.61
CA ARG A 263 7.05 7.44 -12.38
C ARG A 263 7.50 6.28 -11.47
N MET A 264 8.36 6.55 -10.50
CA MET A 264 8.82 5.55 -9.52
C MET A 264 7.66 5.02 -8.68
N LEU A 265 6.77 5.90 -8.21
CA LEU A 265 5.59 5.53 -7.44
C LEU A 265 4.69 4.58 -8.23
N VAL A 266 4.35 4.95 -9.46
CA VAL A 266 3.50 4.14 -10.34
C VAL A 266 4.13 2.76 -10.58
N PHE A 267 5.44 2.73 -10.80
CA PHE A 267 6.17 1.48 -11.00
C PHE A 267 6.20 0.62 -9.73
N ARG A 268 6.40 1.21 -8.55
CA ARG A 268 6.32 0.51 -7.26
C ARG A 268 4.95 -0.16 -7.09
N GLN A 269 3.87 0.56 -7.39
CA GLN A 269 2.53 0.00 -7.31
C GLN A 269 2.35 -1.20 -8.25
N TYR A 270 2.90 -1.16 -9.46
CA TYR A 270 2.94 -2.34 -10.33
C TYR A 270 3.70 -3.52 -9.70
N VAL A 271 4.91 -3.30 -9.15
CA VAL A 271 5.73 -4.37 -8.56
C VAL A 271 5.04 -5.02 -7.36
N LEU A 272 4.44 -4.22 -6.49
CA LEU A 272 3.71 -4.71 -5.33
C LEU A 272 2.43 -5.46 -5.75
N HIS A 273 1.72 -4.95 -6.76
CA HIS A 273 0.52 -5.60 -7.31
C HIS A 273 0.85 -6.94 -7.99
N ARG A 274 1.96 -7.02 -8.72
CA ARG A 274 2.48 -8.28 -9.26
C ARG A 274 2.72 -9.30 -8.15
N LEU A 275 3.40 -8.90 -7.07
CA LEU A 275 3.64 -9.75 -5.91
C LEU A 275 2.32 -10.22 -5.27
N LEU A 276 1.32 -9.35 -5.17
CA LEU A 276 -0.02 -9.71 -4.67
C LEU A 276 -0.66 -10.81 -5.52
N VAL A 277 -0.65 -10.68 -6.86
CA VAL A 277 -1.25 -11.66 -7.77
C VAL A 277 -0.64 -13.05 -7.58
N LEU A 278 0.70 -13.13 -7.51
CA LEU A 278 1.41 -14.38 -7.25
C LEU A 278 1.09 -14.94 -5.85
N SER A 279 0.97 -14.05 -4.87
CA SER A 279 0.64 -14.41 -3.47
C SER A 279 -0.79 -14.90 -3.29
N ILE A 280 -1.69 -14.65 -4.24
CA ILE A 280 -3.01 -15.30 -4.29
C ILE A 280 -2.89 -16.64 -5.00
N TYR A 281 -2.21 -16.67 -6.14
CA TYR A 281 -2.15 -17.85 -7.01
C TYR A 281 -1.53 -19.08 -6.34
N HIS A 282 -0.32 -18.95 -5.78
CA HIS A 282 0.40 -20.12 -5.26
C HIS A 282 -0.31 -20.74 -4.05
N PRO A 283 -0.67 -19.97 -3.00
CA PRO A 283 -1.39 -20.54 -1.86
C PRO A 283 -2.73 -21.14 -2.24
N ALA A 284 -3.48 -20.53 -3.16
CA ALA A 284 -4.77 -21.07 -3.60
C ALA A 284 -4.65 -22.42 -4.31
N ARG A 285 -3.51 -22.71 -4.94
CA ARG A 285 -3.19 -24.02 -5.53
C ARG A 285 -2.69 -25.06 -4.52
N GLY A 286 -2.73 -24.75 -3.22
CA GLY A 286 -2.19 -25.62 -2.18
C GLY A 286 -0.66 -25.67 -2.15
N CYS A 287 0.00 -24.74 -2.86
CA CYS A 287 1.43 -24.51 -2.72
C CYS A 287 1.62 -23.69 -1.44
N ASN A 288 1.99 -24.36 -0.35
CA ASN A 288 2.49 -23.64 0.82
C ASN A 288 3.99 -23.38 0.60
N LEU A 289 4.42 -22.16 0.88
CA LEU A 289 5.81 -21.72 0.79
C LEU A 289 6.78 -22.61 1.60
N HIS A 290 6.29 -23.31 2.61
CA HIS A 290 7.04 -24.27 3.43
C HIS A 290 6.82 -25.76 3.03
N SER A 291 6.05 -26.04 1.98
CA SER A 291 5.66 -27.41 1.62
C SER A 291 6.28 -27.87 0.31
N ASN A 292 6.52 -29.17 0.21
CA ASN A 292 7.08 -29.83 -0.98
C ASN A 292 6.11 -29.87 -2.19
N SER A 293 4.94 -29.22 -2.14
CA SER A 293 3.92 -29.24 -3.20
C SER A 293 4.13 -28.17 -4.28
N ILE A 294 4.93 -27.13 -4.02
CA ILE A 294 5.25 -26.12 -5.03
C ILE A 294 6.28 -26.66 -6.02
N THR A 295 6.06 -26.45 -7.31
CA THR A 295 7.09 -26.80 -8.31
C THR A 295 8.26 -25.80 -8.22
N LEU A 296 9.48 -26.23 -8.56
CA LEU A 296 10.66 -25.35 -8.57
C LEU A 296 10.44 -24.11 -9.46
N ASN A 297 9.70 -24.30 -10.55
CA ASN A 297 9.35 -23.26 -11.50
C ASN A 297 8.38 -22.24 -10.89
N GLU A 298 7.28 -22.69 -10.29
CA GLU A 298 6.33 -21.81 -9.58
C GLU A 298 6.99 -21.08 -8.41
N GLN A 299 7.91 -21.73 -7.71
CA GLN A 299 8.70 -21.12 -6.64
C GLN A 299 9.63 -20.02 -7.17
N HIS A 300 10.24 -20.24 -8.34
CA HIS A 300 11.18 -19.30 -8.94
C HIS A 300 10.52 -17.97 -9.28
N GLU A 301 9.35 -17.97 -9.92
CA GLU A 301 8.65 -16.73 -10.30
C GLU A 301 8.24 -15.88 -9.09
N LEU A 302 7.73 -16.53 -8.02
CA LEU A 302 7.37 -15.84 -6.78
C LEU A 302 8.61 -15.26 -6.08
N LEU A 303 9.71 -16.01 -6.00
CA LEU A 303 10.96 -15.53 -5.41
C LEU A 303 11.55 -14.36 -6.19
N LEU A 304 11.54 -14.43 -7.53
CA LEU A 304 11.99 -13.33 -8.37
C LEU A 304 11.17 -12.05 -8.12
N SER A 305 9.84 -12.15 -8.03
CA SER A 305 8.98 -11.00 -7.73
C SER A 305 9.22 -10.44 -6.32
N ALA A 306 9.50 -11.30 -5.35
CA ALA A 306 9.83 -10.88 -3.99
C ALA A 306 11.19 -10.17 -3.92
N ARG A 307 12.22 -10.69 -4.61
CA ARG A 307 13.53 -10.04 -4.72
C ARG A 307 13.45 -8.68 -5.41
N ALA A 308 12.71 -8.61 -6.52
CA ALA A 308 12.43 -7.34 -7.20
C ALA A 308 11.84 -6.29 -6.25
N THR A 309 10.87 -6.70 -5.43
CA THR A 309 10.23 -5.83 -4.44
C THR A 309 11.23 -5.30 -3.41
N LEU A 310 12.08 -6.18 -2.85
CA LEU A 310 13.10 -5.78 -1.89
C LEU A 310 14.16 -4.87 -2.52
N LYS A 311 14.61 -5.19 -3.74
CA LYS A 311 15.60 -4.38 -4.46
C LYS A 311 15.05 -2.99 -4.76
N LEU A 312 13.80 -2.90 -5.22
CA LEU A 312 13.14 -1.61 -5.45
C LEU A 312 13.09 -0.79 -4.15
N HIS A 313 12.68 -1.40 -3.05
CA HIS A 313 12.62 -0.75 -1.74
C HIS A 313 13.97 -0.17 -1.27
N LEU A 314 15.11 -0.79 -1.62
CA LEU A 314 16.43 -0.25 -1.30
C LEU A 314 16.72 1.09 -1.99
N HIS A 315 16.20 1.27 -3.21
CA HIS A 315 16.41 2.47 -4.01
C HIS A 315 15.29 3.50 -3.83
N ASP A 316 14.13 3.06 -3.36
CA ASP A 316 12.94 3.86 -3.21
C ASP A 316 12.53 3.97 -1.73
N LYS A 317 12.88 5.12 -1.14
CA LYS A 317 12.56 5.45 0.25
C LYS A 317 11.14 6.01 0.44
N SER A 318 10.37 6.19 -0.64
CA SER A 318 9.07 6.86 -0.59
C SER A 318 7.92 5.92 -0.21
N ILE A 319 8.08 5.16 0.88
CA ILE A 319 6.99 4.37 1.46
C ILE A 319 5.93 5.31 2.03
N TRP A 320 4.68 5.09 1.67
CA TRP A 320 3.60 6.06 1.89
C TRP A 320 2.35 5.44 2.53
N SER A 321 2.10 4.13 2.36
CA SER A 321 0.99 3.42 3.01
C SER A 321 1.45 2.27 3.91
N ASN A 322 0.59 1.85 4.84
CA ASN A 322 0.80 0.62 5.59
C ASN A 322 0.75 -0.61 4.68
N TRP A 323 -0.01 -0.56 3.58
CA TRP A 323 -0.04 -1.60 2.57
C TRP A 323 1.33 -1.87 1.96
N ASP A 324 2.04 -0.82 1.53
CA ASP A 324 3.41 -0.92 1.03
C ASP A 324 4.32 -1.64 2.06
N LEU A 325 4.26 -1.26 3.33
CA LEU A 325 5.04 -1.90 4.41
C LEU A 325 4.73 -3.40 4.53
N VAL A 326 3.44 -3.75 4.53
CA VAL A 326 2.99 -5.16 4.64
C VAL A 326 3.47 -5.97 3.43
N MET A 327 3.36 -5.42 2.22
CA MET A 327 3.76 -6.11 0.99
C MET A 327 5.28 -6.30 0.90
N ILE A 328 6.09 -5.31 1.30
CA ILE A 328 7.55 -5.42 1.33
C ILE A 328 7.99 -6.41 2.43
N SER A 329 7.36 -6.37 3.61
CA SER A 329 7.59 -7.36 4.66
C SER A 329 7.20 -8.77 4.23
N TRP A 330 6.13 -8.90 3.44
CA TRP A 330 5.71 -10.18 2.87
C TRP A 330 6.72 -10.71 1.86
N ALA A 331 7.25 -9.84 0.99
CA ALA A 331 8.36 -10.18 0.10
C ALA A 331 9.58 -10.71 0.88
N ALA A 332 9.95 -10.06 1.98
CA ALA A 332 11.05 -10.51 2.84
C ALA A 332 10.79 -11.91 3.43
N LEU A 333 9.56 -12.22 3.86
CA LEU A 333 9.20 -13.56 4.34
C LEU A 333 9.31 -14.63 3.24
N ILE A 334 8.88 -14.32 2.02
CA ILE A 334 9.02 -15.21 0.86
C ILE A 334 10.50 -15.51 0.58
N VAL A 335 11.37 -14.49 0.61
CA VAL A 335 12.81 -14.66 0.38
C VAL A 335 13.46 -15.47 1.51
N ILE A 336 13.07 -15.25 2.77
CA ILE A 336 13.49 -16.07 3.92
C ILE A 336 13.18 -17.54 3.68
N GLN A 337 11.97 -17.86 3.22
CA GLN A 337 11.57 -19.24 2.91
C GLN A 337 12.38 -19.83 1.75
N GLY A 338 12.69 -19.02 0.73
CA GLY A 338 13.61 -19.41 -0.35
C GLY A 338 15.02 -19.75 0.15
N ILE A 339 15.52 -19.02 1.15
CA ILE A 339 16.80 -19.35 1.79
C ILE A 339 16.70 -20.67 2.57
N GLU A 340 15.62 -20.90 3.32
CA GLU A 340 15.40 -22.12 4.12
C GLU A 340 15.41 -23.40 3.25
N VAL A 341 14.91 -23.33 2.02
CA VAL A 341 14.89 -24.46 1.08
C VAL A 341 16.12 -24.51 0.15
N GLY A 342 17.10 -23.62 0.34
CA GLY A 342 18.40 -23.65 -0.34
C GLY A 342 18.47 -22.96 -1.70
N VAL A 343 17.50 -22.10 -2.04
CA VAL A 343 17.49 -21.30 -3.29
C VAL A 343 17.76 -19.81 -3.04
N GLY A 344 18.41 -19.49 -1.92
CA GLY A 344 18.81 -18.13 -1.56
C GLY A 344 19.94 -17.57 -2.44
N GLU A 345 19.94 -16.25 -2.63
CA GLU A 345 20.97 -15.48 -3.33
C GLU A 345 21.86 -14.70 -2.34
N PRO A 346 23.11 -14.33 -2.72
CA PRO A 346 24.07 -13.69 -1.81
C PRO A 346 23.56 -12.41 -1.13
N ASP A 347 22.77 -11.60 -1.86
CA ASP A 347 22.30 -10.29 -1.41
C ASP A 347 20.97 -10.34 -0.66
N ASP A 348 20.31 -11.51 -0.61
CA ASP A 348 18.98 -11.67 -0.02
C ASP A 348 18.98 -11.27 1.47
N LEU A 349 19.93 -11.80 2.25
CA LEU A 349 20.03 -11.53 3.69
C LEU A 349 20.35 -10.06 3.99
N ALA A 350 21.15 -9.41 3.14
CA ALA A 350 21.47 -7.99 3.30
C ALA A 350 20.21 -7.14 3.08
N SER A 351 19.46 -7.42 2.01
CA SER A 351 18.22 -6.72 1.67
C SER A 351 17.17 -6.86 2.77
N ILE A 352 17.00 -8.07 3.32
CA ILE A 352 16.07 -8.33 4.43
C ILE A 352 16.47 -7.54 5.69
N ARG A 353 17.77 -7.50 6.02
CA ARG A 353 18.27 -6.76 7.20
C ARG A 353 18.04 -5.27 7.09
N ILE A 354 18.26 -4.67 5.91
CA ILE A 354 18.00 -3.25 5.67
C ILE A 354 16.52 -2.94 5.88
N HIS A 355 15.61 -3.77 5.35
CA HIS A 355 14.18 -3.59 5.60
C HIS A 355 13.82 -3.71 7.09
N LEU A 356 14.41 -4.68 7.80
CA LEU A 356 14.19 -4.85 9.24
C LEU A 356 14.70 -3.66 10.06
N GLU A 357 15.85 -3.10 9.70
CA GLU A 357 16.37 -1.87 10.32
C GLU A 357 15.41 -0.70 10.09
N MET A 358 14.89 -0.53 8.87
CA MET A 358 13.89 0.50 8.57
C MET A 358 12.60 0.33 9.39
N LEU A 359 12.09 -0.89 9.55
CA LEU A 359 10.91 -1.14 10.40
C LEU A 359 11.16 -0.77 11.87
N ARG A 360 12.38 -0.97 12.36
CA ARG A 360 12.78 -0.63 13.74
C ARG A 360 13.00 0.86 13.95
N GLU A 361 13.31 1.60 12.89
CA GLU A 361 13.40 3.06 12.90
C GLU A 361 11.99 3.71 12.93
N THR A 362 11.20 3.35 13.94
CA THR A 362 9.83 3.82 14.11
C THR A 362 9.59 4.39 15.50
N ASN A 363 8.77 5.45 15.54
CA ASN A 363 8.22 6.01 16.77
C ASN A 363 6.69 5.82 16.81
N GLU A 364 6.14 4.87 16.04
CA GLU A 364 4.72 4.55 16.04
C GLU A 364 4.22 4.24 17.46
N PRO A 365 3.09 4.84 17.91
CA PRO A 365 2.51 4.51 19.20
C PRO A 365 2.04 3.06 19.21
N LYS A 366 2.09 2.41 20.38
CA LYS A 366 1.66 1.01 20.52
C LYS A 366 0.13 0.91 20.52
N PRO A 367 -0.48 -0.08 19.84
CA PRO A 367 0.17 -1.15 19.07
C PRO A 367 0.73 -0.67 17.71
N SER A 368 2.01 -0.96 17.46
CA SER A 368 2.77 -0.54 16.27
C SER A 368 2.71 -1.62 15.19
N LEU A 369 2.34 -1.25 13.97
CA LEU A 369 2.33 -2.16 12.82
C LEU A 369 3.77 -2.59 12.51
N ARG A 370 4.69 -1.62 12.47
CA ARG A 370 6.10 -1.89 12.16
C ARG A 370 6.75 -2.84 13.18
N ASP A 371 6.44 -2.70 14.47
CA ASP A 371 6.92 -3.64 15.51
C ASP A 371 6.42 -5.07 15.24
N LYS A 372 5.16 -5.20 14.82
CA LYS A 372 4.53 -6.48 14.50
C LYS A 372 5.18 -7.13 13.28
N LEU A 373 5.42 -6.36 12.22
CA LEU A 373 6.11 -6.83 11.01
C LEU A 373 7.56 -7.24 11.32
N ALA A 374 8.31 -6.39 12.03
CA ALA A 374 9.68 -6.67 12.44
C ALA A 374 9.80 -7.93 13.29
N SER A 375 8.91 -8.08 14.29
CA SER A 375 8.89 -9.27 15.17
C SER A 375 8.66 -10.56 14.37
N ARG A 376 7.76 -10.53 13.40
CA ARG A 376 7.47 -11.69 12.54
C ARG A 376 8.65 -12.05 11.63
N LEU A 377 9.35 -11.06 11.08
CA LEU A 377 10.56 -11.26 10.28
C LEU A 377 11.69 -11.83 11.11
N GLU A 378 11.93 -11.29 12.31
CA GLU A 378 12.95 -11.78 13.24
C GLU A 378 12.71 -13.23 13.64
N GLN A 379 11.46 -13.59 13.96
CA GLN A 379 11.09 -14.97 14.26
C GLN A 379 11.42 -15.90 13.08
N SER A 380 11.18 -15.45 11.84
CA SER A 380 11.50 -16.21 10.63
C SER A 380 13.00 -16.24 10.30
N LEU A 381 13.79 -15.25 10.73
CA LEU A 381 15.24 -15.29 10.56
C LEU A 381 15.92 -16.22 11.57
N GLN A 382 15.31 -16.43 12.74
CA GLN A 382 15.82 -17.37 13.75
C GLN A 382 15.72 -18.82 13.28
N THR A 383 14.72 -19.16 12.46
CA THR A 383 14.56 -20.52 11.91
C THR A 383 15.67 -20.87 10.92
N ILE A 384 16.13 -19.93 10.09
CA ILE A 384 17.31 -20.13 9.19
C ILE A 384 18.57 -20.48 9.99
N ASN A 385 18.78 -19.85 11.14
CA ASN A 385 19.99 -20.06 11.96
C ASN A 385 19.99 -21.39 12.74
N THR A 386 18.93 -22.20 12.61
CA THR A 386 18.80 -23.50 13.26
C THR A 386 18.86 -24.61 12.19
N PRO A 387 20.04 -25.19 11.91
CA PRO A 387 20.16 -26.14 10.80
C PRO A 387 19.35 -27.41 11.05
N SER A 388 18.34 -27.67 10.23
CA SER A 388 17.69 -28.97 10.15
C SER A 388 18.47 -29.89 9.18
N PRO A 389 18.92 -31.08 9.62
CA PRO A 389 19.92 -31.88 8.90
C PRO A 389 19.43 -32.62 7.65
N THR A 390 18.21 -32.38 7.15
CA THR A 390 17.56 -33.30 6.20
C THR A 390 17.23 -32.78 4.79
N THR A 391 17.44 -31.50 4.46
CA THR A 391 16.88 -30.96 3.18
C THR A 391 17.92 -30.57 2.12
N MET A 392 19.21 -30.43 2.47
CA MET A 392 20.21 -29.82 1.58
C MET A 392 20.67 -30.69 0.38
N GLY A 393 20.32 -31.99 0.33
CA GLY A 393 20.93 -32.93 -0.63
C GLY A 393 20.20 -33.12 -1.96
N HIS A 394 18.87 -32.90 -2.02
CA HIS A 394 18.06 -33.41 -3.13
C HIS A 394 17.67 -32.38 -4.21
N MET A 395 17.74 -31.07 -3.93
CA MET A 395 17.23 -30.06 -4.87
C MET A 395 18.30 -29.43 -5.78
N ALA A 396 19.57 -29.37 -5.34
CA ALA A 396 20.66 -28.81 -6.15
C ALA A 396 20.98 -29.62 -7.42
N GLN A 397 20.56 -30.88 -7.51
CA GLN A 397 20.77 -31.74 -8.68
C GLN A 397 19.64 -31.69 -9.72
N ALA A 398 18.45 -31.15 -9.38
CA ALA A 398 17.32 -31.07 -10.31
C ALA A 398 17.35 -29.82 -11.21
N ALA A 399 18.13 -28.79 -10.83
CA ALA A 399 18.21 -27.53 -11.57
C ALA A 399 19.11 -27.59 -12.83
N ALA A 400 19.88 -28.67 -13.01
CA ALA A 400 20.90 -28.75 -14.06
C ALA A 400 20.40 -29.35 -15.40
N ASP A 401 19.19 -29.91 -15.48
CA ASP A 401 18.82 -30.80 -16.60
C ASP A 401 17.36 -30.68 -17.11
N VAL A 402 16.68 -29.55 -16.92
CA VAL A 402 15.28 -29.39 -17.37
C VAL A 402 15.18 -28.33 -18.47
N GLU A 403 14.85 -28.80 -19.68
CA GLU A 403 14.32 -27.97 -20.77
C GLU A 403 13.01 -27.32 -20.24
N PHE A 404 13.06 -26.01 -19.96
CA PHE A 404 11.95 -25.30 -19.33
C PHE A 404 10.76 -25.19 -20.30
N ASP A 405 9.75 -26.03 -20.13
CA ASP A 405 8.42 -25.76 -20.67
C ASP A 405 7.89 -24.48 -20.00
N CYS A 406 7.75 -23.36 -20.72
CA CYS A 406 7.28 -22.09 -20.15
C CYS A 406 5.76 -22.04 -19.91
N SER A 407 5.01 -23.13 -20.13
CA SER A 407 3.55 -23.17 -19.97
C SER A 407 3.04 -22.85 -18.55
N TRP A 408 3.91 -22.88 -17.55
CA TRP A 408 3.61 -22.55 -16.15
C TRP A 408 3.73 -21.06 -15.81
N GLN A 409 4.50 -20.27 -16.59
CA GLN A 409 4.81 -18.87 -16.29
C GLN A 409 3.53 -18.03 -16.30
N ILE A 410 3.32 -17.25 -15.24
CA ILE A 410 2.14 -16.39 -15.12
C ILE A 410 2.41 -15.03 -15.76
N PHE A 411 3.63 -14.55 -15.61
CA PHE A 411 4.13 -13.32 -16.18
C PHE A 411 5.34 -13.58 -17.10
N ASP A 412 5.60 -12.65 -18.01
CA ASP A 412 6.70 -12.73 -18.98
C ASP A 412 8.06 -12.51 -18.30
N GLN A 413 8.98 -13.46 -18.50
CA GLN A 413 10.33 -13.43 -17.95
C GLN A 413 11.22 -12.34 -18.58
N ALA A 414 11.00 -11.96 -19.84
CA ALA A 414 11.74 -10.87 -20.47
C ALA A 414 11.36 -9.49 -19.89
N ILE A 415 10.14 -9.37 -19.39
CA ILE A 415 9.66 -8.19 -18.67
C ILE A 415 10.25 -8.15 -17.26
N MET A 416 10.51 -9.31 -16.65
CA MET A 416 11.14 -9.39 -15.33
C MET A 416 12.56 -8.85 -15.28
N GLU A 417 13.34 -8.95 -16.37
CA GLU A 417 14.66 -8.33 -16.45
C GLU A 417 14.58 -6.81 -16.33
N GLN A 418 13.52 -6.18 -16.86
CA GLN A 418 13.27 -4.74 -16.74
C GLN A 418 12.87 -4.33 -15.32
N VAL A 419 12.28 -5.26 -14.57
CA VAL A 419 11.91 -5.03 -13.16
C VAL A 419 13.13 -5.16 -12.24
N MET A 420 14.02 -6.11 -12.55
CA MET A 420 15.24 -6.36 -11.78
C MET A 420 16.36 -5.36 -12.10
N ASP A 421 16.41 -4.82 -13.32
CA ASP A 421 17.28 -3.72 -13.73
C ASP A 421 16.44 -2.57 -14.31
N PRO A 422 15.82 -1.75 -13.45
CA PRO A 422 14.99 -0.65 -13.92
C PRO A 422 15.81 0.31 -14.76
N PHE A 423 15.33 0.64 -15.96
CA PHE A 423 16.11 1.46 -16.90
C PHE A 423 16.47 2.86 -16.37
N TRP A 424 15.75 3.36 -15.36
CA TRP A 424 16.04 4.62 -14.66
C TRP A 424 17.03 4.50 -13.50
N SER A 425 17.39 3.28 -13.08
CA SER A 425 18.48 3.02 -12.14
C SER A 425 19.85 3.09 -12.81
N ARG A 426 19.90 3.18 -14.15
CA ARG A 426 21.13 3.35 -14.90
C ARG A 426 21.66 4.77 -14.67
N PRO A 427 22.89 4.95 -14.17
CA PRO A 427 23.55 6.25 -14.23
C PRO A 427 23.50 6.74 -15.70
N ASN A 428 23.41 8.05 -15.92
CA ASN A 428 23.59 8.67 -17.23
C ASN A 428 25.01 8.37 -17.75
N GLU A 429 25.25 7.15 -18.22
CA GLU A 429 26.42 6.77 -18.97
C GLU A 429 26.17 7.16 -20.42
N LEU A 430 26.69 8.35 -20.75
CA LEU A 430 27.16 8.78 -22.06
C LEU A 430 26.54 8.01 -23.25
N GLN A 431 25.51 8.59 -23.85
CA GLN A 431 25.18 8.29 -25.25
C GLN A 431 26.46 8.50 -26.09
N PRO A 432 26.96 7.49 -26.81
CA PRO A 432 27.98 7.74 -27.81
C PRO A 432 27.36 8.57 -28.94
N MET A 433 28.05 9.66 -29.31
CA MET A 433 27.71 10.50 -30.47
C MET A 433 27.66 9.71 -31.77
#